data_AF-A0A852DVQ3-F1
#
_entry.id   AF-A0A852DVQ3-F1
#
_cell.length_a   1.000
_cell.length_b   1.000
_cell.length_c   1.000
_cell.angle_alpha   90.00
_cell.angle_beta   90.00
_cell.angle_gamma   90.00
#
_symmetry.space_group_name_H-M   'P 1'
#
loop_
_entity.id
_entity.type
_entity.pdbx_description
1 polymer ?
#
loop_
_entity_poly.entity_id
_entity_poly.type
_entity_poly.pdbx_seq_one_letter_code
_entity_poly.pdbx_strand_id
1 'polypeptide(L)'
;AADAAFVASFSLPGDDKVYFFFEETADEFDFFERLLVPRVARVCKVDVGGDKVLQKKWTTFLKAQLECSEPGHFPFNVIHHAFALRRHNGSADFYAVFTSQWQAGRAGSAAVCAYRQEDLEEVFEGKYKELNKESSRWTVYSGPDMSPRPGSCSMGSSSDKALSFMKDHFLMDGKVSPLRGQPLLVKSDVTYTRITVHETRGVRGTPYRVMFLATDKGLLHKAVELDGGAHIVESIQLFAAPEPVKNLLLAPGKGILYVGYSRGVLQVPLANCSLHRSCAECVLARDPYCAW
;
A
#
# COMPACT_ATOMS: atom_id res chain seq x y z
N ALA A 1 -12.51 6.17 -20.22
CA ALA A 1 -11.89 4.88 -19.88
C ALA A 1 -11.07 5.10 -18.63
N ALA A 2 -11.39 4.45 -17.52
CA ALA A 2 -10.62 4.60 -16.29
C ALA A 2 -9.18 4.11 -16.52
N ASP A 3 -8.22 4.96 -16.22
CA ASP A 3 -6.79 4.78 -16.41
C ASP A 3 -6.15 4.22 -15.14
N ALA A 4 -6.33 2.92 -14.90
CA ALA A 4 -5.73 2.27 -13.74
C ALA A 4 -4.21 2.05 -13.94
N ALA A 5 -3.39 2.53 -12.99
CA ALA A 5 -1.96 2.26 -12.91
C ALA A 5 -1.65 1.35 -11.71
N PHE A 6 -1.30 0.10 -12.00
CA PHE A 6 -1.04 -0.92 -10.98
C PHE A 6 0.35 -0.79 -10.37
N VAL A 7 0.43 -0.93 -9.04
CA VAL A 7 1.69 -0.81 -8.29
C VAL A 7 2.09 -2.06 -7.52
N ALA A 8 1.14 -2.91 -7.12
CA ALA A 8 1.44 -4.18 -6.46
C ALA A 8 0.24 -5.14 -6.49
N SER A 9 0.53 -6.43 -6.28
CA SER A 9 -0.48 -7.46 -6.03
C SER A 9 0.03 -8.47 -5.00
N PHE A 10 -0.83 -8.96 -4.12
CA PHE A 10 -0.46 -9.90 -3.06
C PHE A 10 -1.45 -11.07 -2.96
N SER A 11 -0.90 -12.28 -2.96
CA SER A 11 -1.60 -13.50 -2.56
C SER A 11 -0.96 -14.00 -1.27
N LEU A 12 -1.64 -13.77 -0.14
CA LEU A 12 -1.12 -14.15 1.17
C LEU A 12 -1.37 -15.65 1.45
N PRO A 13 -0.42 -16.37 2.08
CA PRO A 13 -0.66 -17.75 2.51
C PRO A 13 -1.82 -17.84 3.50
N GLY A 14 -2.68 -18.83 3.37
CA GLY A 14 -3.84 -19.02 4.25
C GLY A 14 -5.00 -18.04 4.04
N ASP A 15 -4.85 -17.03 3.18
CA ASP A 15 -5.93 -16.17 2.74
C ASP A 15 -6.56 -16.72 1.45
N ASP A 16 -7.87 -16.60 1.28
CA ASP A 16 -8.62 -17.00 0.10
C ASP A 16 -8.73 -15.88 -0.95
N LYS A 17 -8.15 -14.70 -0.68
CA LYS A 17 -8.18 -13.53 -1.57
C LYS A 17 -6.84 -13.22 -2.23
N VAL A 18 -6.90 -12.49 -3.33
CA VAL A 18 -5.77 -11.79 -3.95
C VAL A 18 -6.07 -10.29 -3.91
N TYR A 19 -5.14 -9.50 -3.38
CA TYR A 19 -5.25 -8.05 -3.31
C TYR A 19 -4.47 -7.37 -4.43
N PHE A 20 -5.01 -6.27 -4.96
CA PHE A 20 -4.40 -5.43 -5.98
C PHE A 20 -4.35 -4.00 -5.48
N PHE A 21 -3.20 -3.35 -5.65
CA PHE A 21 -2.98 -1.95 -5.30
C PHE A 21 -2.69 -1.18 -6.57
N PHE A 22 -3.40 -0.08 -6.79
CA PHE A 22 -3.32 0.74 -7.99
C PHE A 22 -3.84 2.15 -7.72
N GLU A 23 -3.56 3.08 -8.61
CA GLU A 23 -4.28 4.36 -8.71
C GLU A 23 -5.18 4.39 -9.94
N GLU A 24 -6.24 5.18 -9.89
CA GLU A 24 -7.12 5.45 -11.03
C GLU A 24 -7.68 6.87 -10.92
N THR A 25 -8.18 7.43 -12.03
CA THR A 25 -9.05 8.60 -11.98
C THR A 25 -10.37 8.24 -11.28
N ALA A 26 -10.75 9.03 -10.28
CA ALA A 26 -11.92 8.79 -9.47
C ALA A 26 -13.16 9.49 -10.03
N ASP A 27 -14.01 8.72 -10.71
CA ASP A 27 -15.28 9.19 -11.24
C ASP A 27 -16.31 9.52 -10.14
N GLU A 28 -16.04 9.14 -8.88
CA GLU A 28 -16.91 9.44 -7.74
C GLU A 28 -16.72 10.81 -7.10
N PHE A 29 -15.75 11.58 -7.56
CA PHE A 29 -15.53 12.94 -7.12
C PHE A 29 -15.76 13.91 -8.27
N ASP A 30 -16.65 14.88 -8.06
CA ASP A 30 -16.86 15.99 -8.98
C ASP A 30 -15.83 17.08 -8.67
N PHE A 31 -14.67 16.99 -9.31
CA PHE A 31 -13.55 17.91 -9.13
C PHE A 31 -13.18 18.57 -10.46
N PHE A 32 -12.76 19.84 -10.43
CA PHE A 32 -12.43 20.60 -11.64
C PHE A 32 -11.25 20.00 -12.43
N GLU A 33 -10.38 19.26 -11.75
CA GLU A 33 -9.26 18.51 -12.33
C GLU A 33 -9.47 17.01 -12.13
N ARG A 34 -8.80 16.20 -12.97
CA ARG A 34 -8.77 14.74 -12.76
C ARG A 34 -8.17 14.43 -11.39
N LEU A 35 -8.99 13.83 -10.53
CA LEU A 35 -8.57 13.42 -9.19
C LEU A 35 -8.10 11.96 -9.25
N LEU A 36 -6.82 11.73 -8.97
CA LEU A 36 -6.29 10.39 -8.76
C LEU A 36 -6.64 9.92 -7.36
N VAL A 37 -7.02 8.64 -7.24
CA VAL A 37 -7.30 8.01 -5.94
C VAL A 37 -6.58 6.68 -5.87
N PRO A 38 -5.85 6.41 -4.76
CA PRO A 38 -5.23 5.11 -4.56
C PRO A 38 -6.28 4.12 -4.07
N ARG A 39 -6.25 2.93 -4.66
CA ARG A 39 -7.19 1.85 -4.42
C ARG A 39 -6.48 0.61 -3.90
N VAL A 40 -7.20 -0.09 -3.04
CA VAL A 40 -7.01 -1.52 -2.86
C VAL A 40 -8.24 -2.24 -3.41
N ALA A 41 -8.04 -3.27 -4.22
CA ALA A 41 -9.08 -4.18 -4.64
C ALA A 41 -8.77 -5.60 -4.18
N ARG A 42 -9.81 -6.43 -4.10
CA ARG A 42 -9.70 -7.87 -3.84
C ARG A 42 -10.51 -8.68 -4.84
N VAL A 43 -10.07 -9.91 -5.08
CA VAL A 43 -10.85 -10.99 -5.71
C VAL A 43 -10.63 -12.28 -4.93
N CYS A 44 -11.59 -13.19 -4.95
CA CYS A 44 -11.45 -14.51 -4.35
C CYS A 44 -10.68 -15.44 -5.30
N LYS A 45 -9.75 -16.23 -4.77
CA LYS A 45 -8.96 -17.21 -5.54
C LYS A 45 -9.80 -18.30 -6.19
N VAL A 46 -10.98 -18.57 -5.62
CA VAL A 46 -11.94 -19.58 -6.08
C VAL A 46 -12.95 -19.03 -7.10
N ASP A 47 -12.85 -17.77 -7.50
CA ASP A 47 -13.78 -17.15 -8.44
C ASP A 47 -13.63 -17.77 -9.85
N VAL A 48 -14.72 -18.33 -10.36
CA VAL A 48 -14.79 -19.00 -11.66
C VAL A 48 -15.58 -18.19 -12.70
N GLY A 49 -16.04 -16.99 -12.34
CA GLY A 49 -16.99 -16.22 -13.14
C GLY A 49 -18.43 -16.66 -12.91
N GLY A 50 -19.37 -15.98 -13.58
CA GLY A 50 -20.80 -16.32 -13.50
C GLY A 50 -21.31 -17.10 -14.71
N ASP A 51 -22.44 -17.78 -14.54
CA ASP A 51 -22.99 -18.69 -15.57
C ASP A 51 -23.70 -17.95 -16.71
N LYS A 52 -24.59 -17.02 -16.39
CA LYS A 52 -25.34 -16.20 -17.38
C LYS A 52 -24.89 -14.74 -17.35
N VAL A 53 -24.72 -14.21 -16.14
CA VAL A 53 -24.27 -12.86 -15.87
C VAL A 53 -22.78 -12.92 -15.50
N LEU A 54 -21.96 -11.97 -15.97
CA LEU A 54 -20.51 -11.95 -15.69
C LEU A 54 -19.76 -13.22 -16.15
N GLN A 55 -20.15 -13.80 -17.29
CA GLN A 55 -19.40 -14.89 -17.92
C GLN A 55 -17.94 -14.47 -18.19
N LYS A 56 -17.00 -15.28 -17.69
CA LYS A 56 -15.54 -15.03 -17.80
C LYS A 56 -15.10 -13.68 -17.20
N LYS A 57 -15.86 -13.14 -16.25
CA LYS A 57 -15.55 -11.90 -15.53
C LYS A 57 -15.57 -12.17 -14.03
N TRP A 58 -14.78 -11.43 -13.26
CA TRP A 58 -14.79 -11.53 -11.81
C TRP A 58 -16.19 -11.27 -11.24
N THR A 59 -16.62 -12.15 -10.35
CA THR A 59 -17.86 -12.04 -9.57
C THR A 59 -17.61 -11.56 -8.15
N THR A 60 -16.34 -11.59 -7.74
CA THR A 60 -15.87 -11.26 -6.39
C THR A 60 -15.00 -10.00 -6.33
N PHE A 61 -14.90 -9.24 -7.43
CA PHE A 61 -14.13 -8.02 -7.49
C PHE A 61 -14.79 -6.90 -6.69
N LEU A 62 -14.08 -6.40 -5.68
CA LEU A 62 -14.43 -5.20 -4.91
C LEU A 62 -13.21 -4.31 -4.78
N LYS A 63 -13.40 -2.98 -4.78
CA LYS A 63 -12.35 -1.99 -4.55
C LYS A 63 -12.77 -0.94 -3.52
N ALA A 64 -11.80 -0.45 -2.76
CA ALA A 64 -11.97 0.61 -1.76
C ALA A 64 -10.83 1.64 -1.90
N GLN A 65 -11.10 2.86 -1.46
CA GLN A 65 -10.08 3.91 -1.39
C GLN A 65 -9.14 3.68 -0.21
N LEU A 66 -7.84 3.88 -0.44
CA LEU A 66 -6.84 4.01 0.63
C LEU A 66 -6.70 5.49 1.01
N GLU A 67 -6.70 5.79 2.31
CA GLU A 67 -6.40 7.13 2.80
C GLU A 67 -4.96 7.25 3.28
N CYS A 68 -4.28 8.31 2.87
CA CYS A 68 -2.99 8.71 3.41
C CYS A 68 -2.94 10.24 3.42
N SER A 69 -3.16 10.86 4.58
CA SER A 69 -3.26 12.32 4.71
C SER A 69 -2.84 12.76 6.10
N GLU A 70 -2.35 14.00 6.19
CA GLU A 70 -2.04 14.67 7.45
C GLU A 70 -3.01 15.86 7.64
N PRO A 71 -3.54 16.10 8.86
CA PRO A 71 -4.42 17.24 9.11
C PRO A 71 -3.78 18.57 8.68
N GLY A 72 -4.53 19.40 7.94
CA GLY A 72 -4.05 20.69 7.46
C GLY A 72 -3.19 20.65 6.19
N HIS A 73 -2.95 19.47 5.61
CA HIS A 73 -2.17 19.30 4.38
C HIS A 73 -2.99 18.62 3.28
N PHE A 74 -2.54 18.77 2.02
CA PHE A 74 -3.13 18.04 0.90
C PHE A 74 -2.90 16.53 1.07
N PRO A 75 -3.87 15.68 0.66
CA PRO A 75 -3.72 14.23 0.79
C PRO A 75 -2.64 13.70 -0.16
N PHE A 76 -2.03 12.59 0.22
CA PHE A 76 -1.11 11.81 -0.59
C PHE A 76 -1.91 10.77 -1.38
N ASN A 77 -2.38 11.18 -2.55
CA ASN A 77 -3.39 10.47 -3.33
C ASN A 77 -2.85 9.76 -4.59
N VAL A 78 -1.54 9.73 -4.76
CA VAL A 78 -0.83 9.01 -5.85
C VAL A 78 -0.01 7.91 -5.19
N ILE A 79 -0.25 6.64 -5.51
CA ILE A 79 0.47 5.50 -4.91
C ILE A 79 1.57 5.04 -5.86
N HIS A 80 2.78 4.76 -5.34
CA HIS A 80 3.91 4.34 -6.17
C HIS A 80 4.28 2.86 -6.02
N HIS A 81 4.09 2.32 -4.82
CA HIS A 81 4.42 0.93 -4.50
C HIS A 81 3.75 0.54 -3.17
N ALA A 82 3.46 -0.75 -3.02
CA ALA A 82 3.03 -1.34 -1.76
C ALA A 82 3.88 -2.57 -1.43
N PHE A 83 3.92 -2.96 -0.15
CA PHE A 83 4.62 -4.13 0.37
C PHE A 83 3.78 -4.78 1.48
N ALA A 84 3.64 -6.10 1.46
CA ALA A 84 2.93 -6.84 2.50
C ALA A 84 3.93 -7.44 3.50
N LEU A 85 3.89 -6.97 4.75
CA LEU A 85 4.64 -7.55 5.87
C LEU A 85 3.77 -8.59 6.57
N ARG A 86 4.24 -9.84 6.60
CA ARG A 86 3.54 -10.92 7.29
C ARG A 86 3.69 -10.80 8.80
N ARG A 87 2.59 -10.85 9.54
CA ARG A 87 2.57 -10.91 11.00
C ARG A 87 2.63 -12.36 11.51
N HIS A 88 3.05 -12.51 12.76
CA HIS A 88 3.14 -13.80 13.44
C HIS A 88 1.80 -14.54 13.58
N ASN A 89 0.68 -13.80 13.67
CA ASN A 89 -0.66 -14.36 13.76
C ASN A 89 -1.21 -14.87 12.41
N GLY A 90 -0.47 -14.74 11.31
CA GLY A 90 -0.92 -15.15 9.99
C GLY A 90 -1.78 -14.13 9.24
N SER A 91 -1.93 -12.89 9.73
CA SER A 91 -2.41 -11.78 8.90
C SER A 91 -1.24 -10.94 8.38
N ALA A 92 -1.51 -9.88 7.63
CA ALA A 92 -0.47 -8.98 7.10
C ALA A 92 -0.75 -7.52 7.44
N ASP A 93 0.30 -6.71 7.41
CA ASP A 93 0.24 -5.26 7.34
C ASP A 93 0.75 -4.81 5.96
N PHE A 94 0.01 -3.94 5.29
CA PHE A 94 0.34 -3.42 3.97
C PHE A 94 0.95 -2.03 4.12
N TYR A 95 2.20 -1.88 3.75
CA TYR A 95 2.91 -0.61 3.71
C TYR A 95 2.89 -0.06 2.30
N ALA A 96 2.59 1.22 2.11
CA ALA A 96 2.60 1.84 0.80
C ALA A 96 3.23 3.23 0.82
N VAL A 97 3.85 3.59 -0.30
CA VAL A 97 4.47 4.89 -0.54
C VAL A 97 3.60 5.73 -1.46
N PHE A 98 3.41 6.99 -1.09
CA PHE A 98 2.50 7.90 -1.76
C PHE A 98 3.14 9.27 -2.02
N THR A 99 2.61 9.99 -3.00
CA THR A 99 2.85 11.43 -3.23
C THR A 99 1.53 12.18 -3.35
N SER A 100 1.56 13.51 -3.30
CA SER A 100 0.39 14.36 -3.56
C SER A 100 0.37 14.86 -5.01
N GLN A 101 -0.76 14.75 -5.71
CA GLN A 101 -0.87 15.22 -7.10
C GLN A 101 -0.74 16.75 -7.23
N TRP A 102 -1.09 17.49 -6.19
CA TRP A 102 -1.10 18.97 -6.20
C TRP A 102 0.25 19.61 -5.88
N GLN A 103 1.32 18.82 -5.84
CA GLN A 103 2.67 19.31 -5.62
C GLN A 103 3.54 19.28 -6.87
N ALA A 104 2.94 19.10 -8.06
CA ALA A 104 3.64 19.18 -9.34
C ALA A 104 4.36 20.52 -9.49
N GLY A 105 5.70 20.50 -9.56
CA GLY A 105 6.55 21.68 -9.80
C GLY A 105 7.15 22.34 -8.56
N ARG A 106 6.79 21.92 -7.34
CA ARG A 106 7.59 22.16 -6.12
C ARG A 106 8.34 20.89 -5.76
N ALA A 107 9.35 20.98 -4.91
CA ALA A 107 10.01 19.79 -4.40
C ALA A 107 8.95 18.96 -3.63
N GLY A 108 8.46 17.89 -4.28
CA GLY A 108 7.29 17.15 -3.84
C GLY A 108 7.52 16.45 -2.50
N SER A 109 6.44 16.20 -1.76
CA SER A 109 6.48 15.41 -0.53
C SER A 109 5.99 14.00 -0.78
N ALA A 110 6.60 13.05 -0.08
CA ALA A 110 6.17 11.65 -0.06
C ALA A 110 5.78 11.24 1.35
N ALA A 111 4.83 10.31 1.41
CA ALA A 111 4.37 9.71 2.65
C ALA A 111 4.49 8.18 2.61
N VAL A 112 4.66 7.59 3.79
CA VAL A 112 4.51 6.15 3.99
C VAL A 112 3.31 5.94 4.91
N CYS A 113 2.31 5.19 4.46
CA CYS A 113 1.20 4.74 5.28
C CYS A 113 1.21 3.21 5.39
N ALA A 114 0.70 2.70 6.52
CA ALA A 114 0.54 1.27 6.75
C ALA A 114 -0.90 0.95 7.13
N TYR A 115 -1.42 -0.17 6.63
CA TYR A 115 -2.82 -0.59 6.77
C TYR A 115 -2.87 -2.03 7.26
N ARG A 116 -3.75 -2.35 8.20
CA ARG A 116 -3.93 -3.74 8.63
C ARG A 116 -4.83 -4.47 7.65
N GLN A 117 -4.52 -5.74 7.41
CA GLN A 117 -5.42 -6.61 6.66
C GLN A 117 -6.86 -6.61 7.21
N GLU A 118 -7.03 -6.57 8.53
CA GLU A 118 -8.36 -6.57 9.13
C GLU A 118 -9.15 -5.28 8.80
N ASP A 119 -8.48 -4.12 8.71
CA ASP A 119 -9.12 -2.85 8.34
C ASP A 119 -9.58 -2.86 6.88
N LEU A 120 -8.80 -3.49 5.99
CA LEU A 120 -9.20 -3.71 4.59
C LEU A 120 -10.46 -4.59 4.54
N GLU A 121 -10.44 -5.71 5.27
CA GLU A 121 -11.55 -6.66 5.30
C GLU A 121 -12.83 -6.03 5.85
N GLU A 122 -12.74 -5.26 6.93
CA GLU A 122 -13.86 -4.50 7.50
C GLU A 122 -14.52 -3.59 6.46
N VAL A 123 -13.72 -2.84 5.69
CA VAL A 123 -14.24 -1.96 4.63
C VAL A 123 -14.94 -2.75 3.53
N PHE A 124 -14.40 -3.90 3.13
CA PHE A 124 -15.05 -4.74 2.10
C PHE A 124 -16.34 -5.42 2.58
N GLU A 125 -16.53 -5.57 3.89
CA GLU A 125 -17.79 -6.00 4.50
C GLU A 125 -18.77 -4.83 4.76
N GLY A 126 -18.35 -3.59 4.51
CA GLY A 126 -19.13 -2.37 4.71
C GLY A 126 -20.22 -2.10 3.66
N LYS A 127 -20.62 -0.83 3.49
CA LYS A 127 -21.63 -0.45 2.49
C LYS A 127 -20.99 -0.20 1.12
N TYR A 128 -21.74 -0.49 0.06
CA TYR A 128 -21.35 -0.19 -1.31
C TYR A 128 -21.62 1.28 -1.62
N LYS A 129 -20.86 1.83 -2.55
CA LYS A 129 -21.13 3.11 -3.19
C LYS A 129 -21.87 2.85 -4.51
N GLU A 130 -22.91 3.63 -4.79
CA GLU A 130 -23.73 3.52 -5.99
C GLU A 130 -23.81 4.86 -6.72
N LEU A 131 -23.88 4.83 -8.05
CA LEU A 131 -24.17 6.03 -8.84
C LEU A 131 -25.69 6.18 -8.97
N ASN A 132 -26.24 7.20 -8.33
CA ASN A 132 -27.63 7.58 -8.50
C ASN A 132 -27.82 8.14 -9.92
N LYS A 133 -28.56 7.40 -10.76
CA LYS A 133 -28.74 7.72 -12.19
C LYS A 133 -29.53 9.00 -12.45
N GLU A 134 -30.39 9.40 -11.51
CA GLU A 134 -31.24 10.61 -11.66
C GLU A 134 -30.44 11.88 -11.34
N SER A 135 -29.69 11.86 -10.24
CA SER A 135 -28.88 12.99 -9.81
C SER A 135 -27.47 13.01 -10.42
N SER A 136 -27.04 11.91 -11.05
CA SER A 136 -25.66 11.68 -11.50
C SER A 136 -24.63 11.87 -10.38
N ARG A 137 -25.02 11.56 -9.14
CA ARG A 137 -24.16 11.66 -7.94
C ARG A 137 -23.95 10.31 -7.32
N TRP A 138 -22.77 10.10 -6.77
CA TRP A 138 -22.47 8.90 -6.00
C TRP A 138 -23.01 9.00 -4.58
N THR A 139 -23.70 7.95 -4.14
CA THR A 139 -24.34 7.85 -2.83
C THR A 139 -24.04 6.50 -2.18
N VAL A 140 -24.32 6.39 -0.89
CA VAL A 140 -24.24 5.12 -0.17
C VAL A 140 -25.42 4.24 -0.56
N TYR A 141 -25.16 3.00 -0.99
CA TYR A 141 -26.21 2.03 -1.24
C TYR A 141 -26.97 1.74 0.06
N SER A 142 -28.27 2.01 0.03
CA SER A 142 -29.19 1.88 1.17
C SER A 142 -30.26 0.81 0.97
N GLY A 143 -30.19 0.06 -0.13
CA GLY A 143 -31.11 -1.03 -0.41
C GLY A 143 -30.92 -2.25 0.50
N PRO A 144 -31.76 -3.28 0.33
CA PRO A 144 -31.72 -4.46 1.19
C PRO A 144 -30.40 -5.22 1.03
N ASP A 145 -29.94 -5.81 2.14
CA ASP A 145 -28.79 -6.71 2.13
C ASP A 145 -29.14 -8.01 1.37
N MET A 146 -28.15 -8.57 0.67
CA MET A 146 -28.28 -9.78 -0.12
C MET A 146 -27.48 -10.92 0.53
N SER A 147 -28.04 -12.13 0.53
CA SER A 147 -27.38 -13.33 1.06
C SER A 147 -27.31 -14.43 -0.02
N PRO A 148 -26.12 -14.99 -0.31
CA PRO A 148 -24.81 -14.57 0.19
C PRO A 148 -24.46 -13.15 -0.27
N ARG A 149 -23.59 -12.46 0.50
CA ARG A 149 -23.19 -11.08 0.21
C ARG A 149 -22.48 -11.03 -1.16
N PRO A 150 -22.89 -10.14 -2.07
CA PRO A 150 -22.20 -9.92 -3.33
C PRO A 150 -20.70 -9.64 -3.08
N GLY A 151 -19.80 -10.21 -3.87
CA GLY A 151 -18.36 -10.02 -3.64
C GLY A 151 -17.71 -10.92 -2.58
N SER A 152 -18.48 -11.78 -1.88
CA SER A 152 -17.94 -12.70 -0.86
C SER A 152 -17.35 -13.99 -1.46
N CYS A 153 -16.37 -14.59 -0.77
CA CYS A 153 -15.73 -15.84 -1.16
C CYS A 153 -16.56 -17.06 -0.72
N SER A 154 -17.76 -17.21 -1.31
CA SER A 154 -18.60 -18.39 -1.08
C SER A 154 -18.30 -19.48 -2.12
N MET A 155 -18.30 -20.76 -1.71
CA MET A 155 -18.04 -21.90 -2.62
C MET A 155 -19.23 -22.25 -3.55
N GLY A 156 -20.26 -21.40 -3.64
CA GLY A 156 -21.45 -21.63 -4.45
C GLY A 156 -21.61 -20.62 -5.59
N SER A 157 -22.38 -20.98 -6.61
CA SER A 157 -22.73 -20.06 -7.70
C SER A 157 -23.52 -18.87 -7.14
N SER A 158 -22.99 -17.65 -7.33
CA SER A 158 -23.71 -16.43 -7.02
C SER A 158 -25.00 -16.34 -7.84
N SER A 159 -26.10 -15.92 -7.22
CA SER A 159 -27.38 -15.77 -7.93
C SER A 159 -27.27 -14.72 -9.05
N ASP A 160 -28.03 -14.88 -10.15
CA ASP A 160 -28.08 -13.90 -11.24
C ASP A 160 -28.41 -12.48 -10.75
N LYS A 161 -29.21 -12.37 -9.67
CA LYS A 161 -29.53 -11.10 -9.01
C LYS A 161 -28.29 -10.48 -8.35
N ALA A 162 -27.51 -11.26 -7.61
CA ALA A 162 -26.26 -10.80 -6.99
C ALA A 162 -25.21 -10.41 -8.04
N LEU A 163 -25.08 -11.21 -9.09
CA LEU A 163 -24.15 -10.91 -10.19
C LEU A 163 -24.55 -9.66 -10.98
N SER A 164 -25.85 -9.41 -11.14
CA SER A 164 -26.35 -8.18 -11.76
C SER A 164 -26.11 -6.96 -10.88
N PHE A 165 -26.23 -7.11 -9.55
CA PHE A 165 -25.87 -6.07 -8.60
C PHE A 165 -24.37 -5.71 -8.69
N MET A 166 -23.48 -6.71 -8.70
CA MET A 166 -22.02 -6.52 -8.76
C MET A 166 -21.52 -5.77 -9.99
N LYS A 167 -22.25 -5.79 -11.11
CA LYS A 167 -21.88 -5.03 -12.31
C LYS A 167 -21.75 -3.53 -12.03
N ASP A 168 -22.65 -3.02 -11.19
CA ASP A 168 -22.77 -1.59 -10.91
C ASP A 168 -22.27 -1.24 -9.50
N HIS A 169 -22.01 -2.23 -8.64
CA HIS A 169 -21.65 -2.06 -7.23
C HIS A 169 -20.37 -2.81 -6.86
N PHE A 170 -19.23 -2.31 -7.34
CA PHE A 170 -17.90 -2.84 -7.03
C PHE A 170 -17.05 -1.89 -6.19
N LEU A 171 -17.50 -0.66 -5.97
CA LEU A 171 -16.82 0.35 -5.16
C LEU A 171 -17.42 0.36 -3.75
N MET A 172 -16.56 0.27 -2.73
CA MET A 172 -16.97 0.44 -1.33
C MET A 172 -17.14 1.92 -0.99
N ASP A 173 -18.11 2.24 -0.15
CA ASP A 173 -18.28 3.61 0.37
C ASP A 173 -17.24 3.94 1.45
N GLY A 174 -16.96 2.95 2.30
CA GLY A 174 -15.92 3.04 3.31
C GLY A 174 -14.53 3.20 2.70
N LYS A 175 -13.65 3.85 3.45
CA LYS A 175 -12.26 4.05 3.08
C LYS A 175 -11.36 3.37 4.09
N VAL A 176 -10.21 2.89 3.63
CA VAL A 176 -9.23 2.21 4.46
C VAL A 176 -8.31 3.26 5.07
N SER A 177 -8.46 3.51 6.36
CA SER A 177 -7.60 4.41 7.13
C SER A 177 -6.30 3.72 7.56
N PRO A 178 -5.19 4.47 7.69
CA PRO A 178 -3.91 3.89 8.13
C PRO A 178 -3.92 3.55 9.63
N LEU A 179 -2.98 2.70 10.06
CA LEU A 179 -2.81 2.12 11.41
C LEU A 179 -2.91 3.10 12.61
N ARG A 180 -2.70 4.40 12.39
CA ARG A 180 -2.80 5.46 13.41
C ARG A 180 -3.62 6.67 12.94
N GLY A 181 -4.40 6.52 11.88
CA GLY A 181 -5.13 7.62 11.23
C GLY A 181 -4.24 8.66 10.53
N GLN A 182 -2.93 8.46 10.50
CA GLN A 182 -1.94 9.36 9.88
C GLN A 182 -0.76 8.57 9.27
N PRO A 183 0.06 9.19 8.40
CA PRO A 183 1.27 8.57 7.87
C PRO A 183 2.28 8.18 8.95
N LEU A 184 3.02 7.10 8.69
CA LEU A 184 4.18 6.70 9.50
C LEU A 184 5.38 7.61 9.27
N LEU A 185 5.54 8.10 8.03
CA LEU A 185 6.62 8.98 7.63
C LEU A 185 6.09 9.99 6.61
N VAL A 186 6.44 11.26 6.77
CA VAL A 186 6.32 12.29 5.74
C VAL A 186 7.69 12.88 5.49
N LYS A 187 8.09 13.00 4.23
CA LYS A 187 9.38 13.56 3.84
C LYS A 187 9.21 14.50 2.66
N SER A 188 9.68 15.74 2.82
CA SER A 188 9.75 16.72 1.74
C SER A 188 10.90 16.40 0.77
N ASP A 189 10.78 16.95 -0.44
CA ASP A 189 11.80 16.94 -1.49
C ASP A 189 12.23 15.54 -1.94
N VAL A 190 11.32 14.57 -1.87
CA VAL A 190 11.58 13.18 -2.25
C VAL A 190 10.38 12.56 -2.94
N THR A 191 10.66 11.65 -3.86
CA THR A 191 9.66 10.72 -4.42
C THR A 191 10.15 9.30 -4.20
N TYR A 192 9.43 8.55 -3.37
CA TYR A 192 9.74 7.15 -3.13
C TYR A 192 9.13 6.30 -4.24
N THR A 193 9.97 5.49 -4.91
CA THR A 193 9.54 4.60 -5.99
C THR A 193 9.26 3.20 -5.49
N ARG A 194 9.96 2.74 -4.45
CA ARG A 194 9.84 1.38 -3.91
C ARG A 194 9.97 1.37 -2.39
N ILE A 195 9.30 0.41 -1.77
CA ILE A 195 9.39 0.12 -0.34
C ILE A 195 9.51 -1.39 -0.13
N THR A 196 10.35 -1.79 0.80
CA THR A 196 10.32 -3.12 1.42
C THR A 196 10.45 -2.96 2.93
N VAL A 197 9.82 -3.84 3.69
CA VAL A 197 9.83 -3.78 5.16
C VAL A 197 10.35 -5.07 5.73
N HIS A 198 11.22 -4.97 6.74
CA HIS A 198 11.76 -6.10 7.47
C HIS A 198 11.39 -5.99 8.94
N GLU A 199 10.82 -7.06 9.51
CA GLU A 199 10.72 -7.19 10.96
C GLU A 199 11.97 -7.88 11.51
N THR A 200 12.70 -7.19 12.38
CA THR A 200 13.91 -7.69 13.04
C THR A 200 13.76 -7.54 14.55
N ARG A 201 14.68 -8.11 15.33
CA ARG A 201 14.72 -7.96 16.79
C ARG A 201 15.94 -7.17 17.20
N GLY A 202 15.75 -6.17 18.05
CA GLY A 202 16.86 -5.45 18.68
C GLY A 202 17.54 -6.30 19.76
N VAL A 203 18.58 -5.76 20.39
CA VAL A 203 19.41 -6.45 21.40
C VAL A 203 18.60 -7.03 22.57
N ARG A 204 17.51 -6.35 22.96
CA ARG A 204 16.61 -6.80 24.05
C ARG A 204 15.49 -7.75 23.59
N GLY A 205 15.53 -8.21 22.34
CA GLY A 205 14.50 -9.07 21.75
C GLY A 205 13.23 -8.35 21.30
N THR A 206 13.12 -7.04 21.54
CA THR A 206 12.02 -6.18 21.08
C THR A 206 11.93 -6.19 19.55
N PRO A 207 10.75 -6.44 18.96
CA PRO A 207 10.57 -6.39 17.52
C PRO A 207 10.62 -4.95 17.00
N TYR A 208 11.30 -4.75 15.88
CA TYR A 208 11.38 -3.50 15.14
C TYR A 208 11.02 -3.75 13.69
N ARG A 209 10.28 -2.80 13.09
CA ARG A 209 10.00 -2.80 11.65
C ARG A 209 10.88 -1.75 10.98
N VAL A 210 11.72 -2.21 10.07
CA VAL A 210 12.66 -1.38 9.31
C VAL A 210 12.21 -1.30 7.87
N MET A 211 11.95 -0.07 7.41
CA MET A 211 11.57 0.25 6.05
C MET A 211 12.81 0.65 5.25
N PHE A 212 12.96 0.05 4.07
CA PHE A 212 13.92 0.46 3.06
C PHE A 212 13.16 1.14 1.93
N LEU A 213 13.42 2.43 1.75
CA LEU A 213 12.67 3.32 0.87
C LEU A 213 13.61 3.81 -0.24
N ALA A 214 13.33 3.39 -1.47
CA ALA A 214 14.11 3.79 -2.64
C ALA A 214 13.50 5.01 -3.32
N THR A 215 14.34 5.86 -3.91
CA THR A 215 13.89 7.10 -4.57
C THR A 215 14.06 7.08 -6.09
N ASP A 216 13.40 8.02 -6.75
CA ASP A 216 13.54 8.35 -8.16
C ASP A 216 14.92 8.94 -8.54
N LYS A 217 15.72 9.34 -7.54
CA LYS A 217 17.07 9.91 -7.69
C LYS A 217 18.19 8.97 -7.26
N GLY A 218 17.86 7.72 -6.93
CA GLY A 218 18.86 6.71 -6.57
C GLY A 218 19.36 6.81 -5.14
N LEU A 219 18.56 7.37 -4.24
CA LEU A 219 18.80 7.26 -2.80
C LEU A 219 18.08 6.05 -2.23
N LEU A 220 18.68 5.46 -1.21
CA LEU A 220 18.06 4.50 -0.33
C LEU A 220 17.99 5.10 1.08
N HIS A 221 16.78 5.31 1.58
CA HIS A 221 16.56 5.65 2.98
C HIS A 221 16.23 4.40 3.78
N LYS A 222 16.89 4.24 4.92
CA LYS A 222 16.54 3.24 5.93
C LYS A 222 15.84 3.95 7.07
N ALA A 223 14.62 3.52 7.39
CA ALA A 223 13.82 4.12 8.45
C ALA A 223 13.28 3.06 9.40
N VAL A 224 13.25 3.36 10.69
CA VAL A 224 12.75 2.46 11.74
C VAL A 224 11.41 2.98 12.23
N GLU A 225 10.40 2.13 12.30
CA GLU A 225 9.10 2.47 12.88
C GLU A 225 9.21 2.55 14.42
N LEU A 226 8.86 3.71 14.99
CA LEU A 226 8.84 3.97 16.43
C LEU A 226 7.46 4.48 16.88
N ASP A 227 7.25 4.58 18.19
CA ASP A 227 5.96 5.00 18.77
C ASP A 227 5.52 6.41 18.33
N GLY A 228 6.47 7.32 18.13
CA GLY A 228 6.20 8.69 17.67
C GLY A 228 6.13 8.86 16.14
N GLY A 229 6.25 7.78 15.37
CA GLY A 229 6.42 7.81 13.91
C GLY A 229 7.75 7.19 13.49
N ALA A 230 7.97 7.09 12.19
CA ALA A 230 9.19 6.51 11.66
C ALA A 230 10.36 7.49 11.71
N HIS A 231 11.56 6.97 11.99
CA HIS A 231 12.80 7.71 12.04
C HIS A 231 13.76 7.23 10.96
N ILE A 232 14.23 8.12 10.10
CA ILE A 232 15.26 7.79 9.08
C ILE A 232 16.61 7.68 9.78
N VAL A 233 17.18 6.48 9.80
CA VAL A 233 18.48 6.17 10.43
C VAL A 233 19.65 6.31 9.46
N GLU A 234 19.41 6.14 8.16
CA GLU A 234 20.46 6.17 7.14
C GLU A 234 19.92 6.67 5.80
N SER A 235 20.74 7.40 5.06
CA SER A 235 20.49 7.80 3.66
C SER A 235 21.74 7.52 2.83
N ILE A 236 21.58 6.68 1.81
CA ILE A 236 22.69 6.18 0.98
C ILE A 236 22.44 6.60 -0.46
N GLN A 237 23.39 7.34 -1.05
CA GLN A 237 23.41 7.58 -2.51
C GLN A 237 23.95 6.32 -3.20
N LEU A 238 23.08 5.61 -3.91
CA LEU A 238 23.41 4.31 -4.52
C LEU A 238 24.23 4.46 -5.81
N PHE A 239 24.03 5.57 -6.52
CA PHE A 239 24.60 5.80 -7.84
C PHE A 239 25.28 7.16 -7.91
N ALA A 240 26.46 7.23 -8.55
CA ALA A 240 27.16 8.49 -8.78
C ALA A 240 26.36 9.46 -9.67
N ALA A 241 25.68 8.94 -10.70
CA ALA A 241 24.72 9.67 -11.50
C ALA A 241 23.30 9.34 -11.00
N PRO A 242 22.49 10.34 -10.58
CA PRO A 242 21.12 10.09 -10.10
C PRO A 242 20.27 9.35 -11.14
N GLU A 243 19.67 8.24 -10.75
CA GLU A 243 18.70 7.51 -11.57
C GLU A 243 17.66 6.77 -10.72
N PRO A 244 16.45 6.51 -11.25
CA PRO A 244 15.40 5.88 -10.46
C PRO A 244 15.69 4.43 -10.10
N VAL A 245 15.47 4.08 -8.84
CA VAL A 245 15.40 2.68 -8.42
C VAL A 245 14.07 2.08 -8.91
N LYS A 246 14.16 0.92 -9.58
CA LYS A 246 13.01 0.24 -10.20
C LYS A 246 12.51 -0.96 -9.43
N ASN A 247 13.33 -1.56 -8.57
CA ASN A 247 12.94 -2.72 -7.76
C ASN A 247 13.78 -2.82 -6.49
N LEU A 248 13.18 -3.34 -5.42
CA LEU A 248 13.84 -3.73 -4.18
C LEU A 248 13.48 -5.18 -3.87
N LEU A 249 14.48 -6.02 -3.61
CA LEU A 249 14.28 -7.38 -3.15
C LEU A 249 15.10 -7.61 -1.89
N LEU A 250 14.40 -7.79 -0.77
CA LEU A 250 15.00 -8.03 0.53
C LEU A 250 15.36 -9.52 0.69
N ALA A 251 16.58 -9.81 1.13
CA ALA A 251 17.03 -11.14 1.50
C ALA A 251 17.58 -11.15 2.94
N PRO A 252 16.69 -11.21 3.96
CA PRO A 252 17.08 -11.10 5.37
C PRO A 252 18.10 -12.15 5.81
N GLY A 253 17.90 -13.41 5.39
CA GLY A 253 18.81 -14.52 5.72
C GLY A 253 20.22 -14.38 5.14
N LYS A 254 20.44 -13.45 4.20
CA LYS A 254 21.77 -13.10 3.68
C LYS A 254 22.28 -11.76 4.22
N GLY A 255 21.45 -10.99 4.93
CA GLY A 255 21.77 -9.63 5.34
C GLY A 255 21.93 -8.65 4.16
N ILE A 256 21.25 -8.91 3.03
CA ILE A 256 21.38 -8.14 1.79
C ILE A 256 20.02 -7.62 1.31
N LEU A 257 20.02 -6.39 0.81
CA LEU A 257 18.99 -5.79 -0.03
C LEU A 257 19.51 -5.72 -1.48
N TYR A 258 18.79 -6.35 -2.41
CA TYR A 258 19.07 -6.22 -3.83
C TYR A 258 18.30 -5.01 -4.38
N VAL A 259 19.02 -4.13 -5.09
CA VAL A 259 18.46 -2.90 -5.67
C VAL A 259 18.56 -2.98 -7.19
N GLY A 260 17.41 -3.10 -7.86
CA GLY A 260 17.31 -3.15 -9.31
C GLY A 260 17.12 -1.75 -9.90
N TYR A 261 17.89 -1.43 -10.94
CA TYR A 261 17.83 -0.16 -11.65
C TYR A 261 18.05 -0.38 -13.16
N SER A 262 18.03 0.68 -13.97
CA SER A 262 18.03 0.54 -15.44
C SER A 262 19.25 -0.18 -16.01
N ARG A 263 20.41 -0.13 -15.33
CA ARG A 263 21.67 -0.69 -15.84
C ARG A 263 22.13 -1.97 -15.13
N GLY A 264 21.41 -2.44 -14.10
CA GLY A 264 21.79 -3.66 -13.40
C GLY A 264 21.15 -3.82 -12.02
N VAL A 265 21.84 -4.57 -11.16
CA VAL A 265 21.44 -4.86 -9.78
C VAL A 265 22.61 -4.60 -8.85
N LEU A 266 22.37 -3.88 -7.76
CA LEU A 266 23.31 -3.71 -6.65
C LEU A 266 22.94 -4.58 -5.47
N GLN A 267 23.93 -4.96 -4.68
CA GLN A 267 23.74 -5.58 -3.37
C GLN A 267 24.15 -4.57 -2.30
N VAL A 268 23.24 -4.28 -1.38
CA VAL A 268 23.44 -3.34 -0.27
C VAL A 268 23.27 -4.09 1.05
N PRO A 269 24.24 -4.07 1.97
CA PRO A 269 24.05 -4.62 3.31
C PRO A 269 22.88 -3.96 4.04
N LEU A 270 22.15 -4.70 4.88
CA LEU A 270 21.03 -4.11 5.66
C LEU A 270 21.50 -3.05 6.67
N ALA A 271 22.75 -3.15 7.12
CA ALA A 271 23.40 -2.16 7.96
C ALA A 271 24.92 -2.17 7.77
N ASN A 272 25.56 -1.04 8.06
CA ASN A 272 27.01 -0.89 8.06
C ASN A 272 27.46 -0.33 9.42
N CYS A 273 27.33 -1.15 10.47
CA CYS A 273 27.58 -0.72 11.86
C CYS A 273 29.04 -0.28 12.09
N SER A 274 29.98 -0.71 11.26
CA SER A 274 31.38 -0.29 11.30
C SER A 274 31.59 1.20 11.02
N LEU A 275 30.57 1.92 10.53
CA LEU A 275 30.60 3.38 10.41
C LEU A 275 30.57 4.09 11.76
N HIS A 276 30.02 3.47 12.80
CA HIS A 276 29.95 4.05 14.13
C HIS A 276 31.27 3.84 14.87
N ARG A 277 31.97 4.92 15.21
CA ARG A 277 33.31 4.88 15.83
C ARG A 277 33.28 4.96 17.35
N SER A 278 32.11 5.16 17.94
CA SER A 278 31.91 5.21 19.39
C SER A 278 30.57 4.58 19.80
N CYS A 279 30.48 4.16 21.07
CA CYS A 279 29.24 3.68 21.68
C CYS A 279 28.09 4.71 21.51
N ALA A 280 28.40 5.99 21.74
CA ALA A 280 27.41 7.06 21.60
C ALA A 280 26.86 7.15 20.17
N GLU A 281 27.73 7.13 19.15
CA GLU A 281 27.30 7.14 17.74
C GLU A 281 26.43 5.94 17.39
N CYS A 282 26.83 4.73 17.81
CA CYS A 282 26.09 3.51 17.52
C CYS A 282 24.70 3.51 18.17
N VAL A 283 24.61 3.90 19.45
CA VAL A 283 23.34 3.92 20.18
C VAL A 283 22.42 5.03 19.66
N LEU A 284 22.97 6.20 19.34
CA LEU A 284 22.20 7.33 18.80
C LEU A 284 21.71 7.11 17.37
N ALA A 285 22.36 6.24 16.60
CA ALA A 285 21.88 5.85 15.27
C ALA A 285 20.53 5.13 15.32
N ARG A 286 20.18 4.50 16.46
CA ARG A 286 18.91 3.78 16.68
C ARG A 286 18.63 2.71 15.62
N ASP A 287 19.69 2.15 15.03
CA ASP A 287 19.58 1.08 14.05
C ASP A 287 19.45 -0.27 14.78
N PRO A 288 18.32 -0.99 14.68
CA PRO A 288 18.14 -2.27 15.36
C PRO A 288 19.06 -3.38 14.85
N TYR A 289 19.78 -3.17 13.75
CA TYR A 289 20.84 -4.09 13.28
C TYR A 289 22.19 -3.86 13.95
N CYS A 290 22.38 -2.74 14.66
CA CYS A 290 23.68 -2.36 15.23
C CYS A 290 23.67 -2.37 16.77
N ALA A 291 24.79 -2.80 17.35
CA ALA A 291 25.06 -2.78 18.77
C ALA A 291 26.56 -2.55 18.99
N TRP A 292 26.91 -1.91 20.11
CA TRP A 292 28.29 -1.66 20.53
C TRP A 292 28.78 -2.76 21.48
#